data_AF-A0A538HTP7-F1
#
_entry.id   AF-A0A538HTP7-F1
#
_cell.length_a   1.000
_cell.length_b   1.000
_cell.length_c   1.000
_cell.angle_alpha   90.00
_cell.angle_beta   90.00
_cell.angle_gamma   90.00
#
_symmetry.space_group_name_H-M   'P 1'
#
loop_
_entity.id
_entity.type
_entity.pdbx_description
1 polymer ?
#
loop_
_entity_poly.entity_id
_entity_poly.type
_entity_poly.pdbx_seq_one_letter_code
_entity_poly.pdbx_strand_id
1 'polypeptide(L)'
;MGAQRLGALSGVVAILLIFAGEAVAGSTPNGTSSVAKVAAFYDKHATAQTTSGVLLSLGALLFLVFSATLAARLRRVEGEPFGASGLCLAGAVVLVVGLGVYAGLSIAIADVAGHVEGSALQTLSVLANDSVFVFLITIGTSAFLLGAAASVLTTEVLPRWLGWLALLVAIVGAIPSHVLGGTLDHIGIAAFAGLGVWTLIVGVLLGVRSTAA
;
A
#
# COMPACT_ATOMS: atom_id res chain seq x y z
N MET A 1 -22.56 4.91 15.76
CA MET A 1 -21.40 4.25 16.40
C MET A 1 -20.80 3.13 15.53
N GLY A 2 -21.58 2.19 14.98
CA GLY A 2 -21.05 1.05 14.20
C GLY A 2 -20.22 1.39 12.95
N ALA A 3 -20.70 2.30 12.09
CA ALA A 3 -20.02 2.60 10.82
C ALA A 3 -18.60 3.19 11.00
N GLN A 4 -18.39 4.05 11.99
CA GLN A 4 -17.06 4.62 12.27
C GLN A 4 -16.07 3.60 12.86
N ARG A 5 -16.58 2.60 13.58
CA ARG A 5 -15.78 1.48 14.10
C ARG A 5 -15.37 0.54 12.98
N LEU A 6 -16.34 0.16 12.14
CA LEU A 6 -16.10 -0.70 10.98
C LEU A 6 -15.13 -0.02 10.00
N GLY A 7 -15.27 1.28 9.78
CA GLY A 7 -14.32 2.05 8.96
C GLY A 7 -12.92 2.16 9.56
N ALA A 8 -12.76 2.15 10.88
CA ALA A 8 -11.43 2.10 11.50
C ALA A 8 -10.79 0.70 11.39
N LEU A 9 -11.57 -0.35 11.65
CA LEU A 9 -11.10 -1.74 11.59
C LEU A 9 -10.87 -2.23 10.16
N SER A 10 -11.47 -1.58 9.14
CA SER A 10 -11.16 -1.92 7.74
C SER A 10 -9.69 -1.72 7.42
N GLY A 11 -8.99 -0.80 8.10
CA GLY A 11 -7.54 -0.62 7.94
C GLY A 11 -6.74 -1.83 8.42
N VAL A 12 -7.18 -2.46 9.52
CA VAL A 12 -6.56 -3.68 10.02
C VAL A 12 -6.73 -4.82 9.03
N VAL A 13 -7.96 -5.04 8.57
CA VAL A 13 -8.26 -6.10 7.59
C VAL A 13 -7.55 -5.83 6.26
N ALA A 14 -7.50 -4.56 5.82
CA ALA A 14 -6.80 -4.16 4.62
C ALA A 14 -5.32 -4.57 4.66
N ILE A 15 -4.62 -4.21 5.74
CA ILE A 15 -3.20 -4.53 5.89
C ILE A 15 -2.99 -6.04 5.94
N LEU A 16 -3.82 -6.80 6.66
CA LEU A 16 -3.72 -8.26 6.69
C LEU A 16 -3.89 -8.89 5.30
N LEU A 17 -4.86 -8.43 4.51
CA LEU A 17 -5.08 -8.91 3.14
C LEU A 17 -3.92 -8.54 2.21
N ILE A 18 -3.39 -7.32 2.33
CA ILE A 18 -2.24 -6.88 1.53
C ILE A 18 -1.03 -7.77 1.81
N PHE A 19 -0.65 -7.94 3.08
CA PHE A 19 0.49 -8.80 3.43
C PHE A 19 0.26 -10.28 3.10
N ALA A 20 -0.98 -10.78 3.21
CA ALA A 20 -1.32 -12.12 2.75
C ALA A 20 -1.17 -12.24 1.23
N GLY A 21 -1.59 -11.24 0.47
CA GLY A 21 -1.43 -11.19 -0.99
C GLY A 21 0.04 -11.25 -1.40
N GLU A 22 0.89 -10.42 -0.78
CA GLU A 22 2.34 -10.43 -1.01
C GLU A 22 2.97 -11.79 -0.64
N ALA A 23 2.58 -12.37 0.50
CA ALA A 23 3.07 -13.67 0.93
C ALA A 23 2.66 -14.80 -0.03
N VAL A 24 1.46 -14.73 -0.60
CA VAL A 24 0.96 -15.70 -1.60
C VAL A 24 1.65 -15.53 -2.95
N ALA A 25 1.96 -14.30 -3.38
CA ALA A 25 2.71 -14.06 -4.61
C ALA A 25 4.12 -14.64 -4.54
N GLY A 26 4.78 -14.53 -3.38
CA GLY A 26 6.14 -15.01 -3.19
C GLY A 26 7.18 -14.21 -3.97
N SER A 27 8.32 -14.82 -4.27
CA SER A 27 9.43 -14.14 -4.95
C SER A 27 9.25 -14.14 -6.47
N THR A 28 8.55 -13.15 -6.99
CA THR A 28 8.32 -12.97 -8.44
C THR A 28 9.64 -12.73 -9.19
N PRO A 29 9.80 -13.23 -10.44
CA PRO A 29 10.95 -12.94 -11.26
C PRO A 29 11.15 -11.43 -11.50
N ASN A 30 12.38 -10.96 -11.35
CA ASN A 30 12.80 -9.59 -11.65
C ASN A 30 13.22 -9.43 -13.12
N GLY A 31 13.51 -8.20 -13.55
CA GLY A 31 13.82 -7.88 -14.94
C GLY A 31 15.16 -8.38 -15.46
N THR A 32 16.00 -8.96 -14.60
CA THR A 32 17.21 -9.68 -15.01
C THR A 32 17.00 -11.20 -15.14
N SER A 33 15.79 -11.69 -14.82
CA SER A 33 15.45 -13.11 -14.97
C SER A 33 15.28 -13.50 -16.45
N SER A 34 15.76 -14.69 -16.79
CA SER A 34 15.63 -15.23 -18.15
C SER A 34 14.16 -15.49 -18.51
N VAL A 35 13.83 -15.38 -19.79
CA VAL A 35 12.49 -15.69 -20.33
C VAL A 35 11.98 -17.06 -19.86
N ALA A 36 12.84 -18.08 -19.90
CA ALA A 36 12.49 -19.43 -19.44
C ALA A 36 12.12 -19.49 -17.96
N LYS A 37 12.81 -18.71 -17.11
CA LYS A 37 12.51 -18.63 -15.67
C LYS A 37 11.18 -17.91 -15.43
N VAL A 38 10.88 -16.86 -16.18
CA VAL A 38 9.61 -16.14 -16.11
C VAL A 38 8.45 -17.07 -16.51
N ALA A 39 8.57 -17.77 -17.63
CA ALA A 39 7.55 -18.71 -18.10
C ALA A 39 7.32 -19.85 -17.09
N ALA A 40 8.38 -20.49 -16.61
CA ALA A 40 8.27 -21.58 -15.63
C ALA A 40 7.65 -21.12 -14.30
N PHE A 41 7.91 -19.87 -13.89
CA PHE A 41 7.29 -19.31 -12.69
C PHE A 41 5.78 -19.17 -12.86
N TYR A 42 5.31 -18.50 -13.92
CA TYR A 42 3.88 -18.27 -14.09
C TYR A 42 3.11 -19.54 -14.43
N ASP A 43 3.71 -20.52 -15.11
CA ASP A 43 3.12 -21.85 -15.31
C ASP A 43 2.82 -22.55 -13.98
N LYS A 44 3.78 -22.49 -13.04
CA LYS A 44 3.65 -23.12 -11.73
C LYS A 44 2.82 -22.31 -10.73
N HIS A 45 2.82 -20.99 -10.84
CA HIS A 45 2.28 -20.07 -9.83
C HIS A 45 1.06 -19.27 -10.29
N ALA A 46 0.45 -19.57 -11.45
CA ALA A 46 -0.71 -18.83 -11.98
C ALA A 46 -1.81 -18.61 -10.92
N THR A 47 -2.29 -19.69 -10.27
CA THR A 47 -3.34 -19.60 -9.24
C THR A 47 -2.90 -18.75 -8.04
N ALA A 48 -1.64 -18.83 -7.64
CA ALA A 48 -1.10 -18.03 -6.54
C ALA A 48 -1.06 -16.54 -6.93
N GLN A 49 -0.65 -16.21 -8.15
CA GLN A 49 -0.62 -14.83 -8.66
C GLN A 49 -2.02 -14.24 -8.79
N THR A 50 -2.99 -15.00 -9.30
CA THR A 50 -4.40 -14.58 -9.32
C THR A 50 -4.94 -14.36 -7.90
N THR A 51 -4.66 -15.27 -6.98
CA THR A 51 -5.10 -15.17 -5.57
C THR A 51 -4.49 -13.94 -4.90
N SER A 52 -3.21 -13.69 -5.12
CA SER A 52 -2.52 -12.50 -4.64
C SER A 52 -3.19 -11.22 -5.15
N GLY A 53 -3.44 -11.12 -6.46
CA GLY A 53 -4.12 -9.95 -7.03
C GLY A 53 -5.52 -9.70 -6.45
N VAL A 54 -6.29 -10.76 -6.18
CA VAL A 54 -7.60 -10.63 -5.52
C VAL A 54 -7.45 -10.09 -4.08
N LEU A 55 -6.52 -10.65 -3.31
CA LEU A 55 -6.25 -10.21 -1.93
C LEU A 55 -5.79 -8.76 -1.88
N LEU A 56 -4.89 -8.36 -2.77
CA LEU A 56 -4.40 -6.99 -2.90
C LEU A 56 -5.52 -6.03 -3.29
N SER A 57 -6.39 -6.42 -4.22
CA SER A 57 -7.53 -5.59 -4.65
C SER A 57 -8.53 -5.35 -3.52
N LEU A 58 -8.88 -6.40 -2.78
CA LEU A 58 -9.75 -6.29 -1.60
C LEU A 58 -9.09 -5.47 -0.48
N GLY A 59 -7.80 -5.70 -0.25
CA GLY A 59 -7.00 -4.94 0.70
C GLY A 59 -6.97 -3.45 0.36
N ALA A 60 -6.72 -3.08 -0.89
CA ALA A 60 -6.71 -1.71 -1.36
C ALA A 60 -8.08 -1.03 -1.20
N LEU A 61 -9.18 -1.73 -1.50
CA LEU A 61 -10.53 -1.21 -1.28
C LEU A 61 -10.79 -0.91 0.20
N LEU A 62 -10.46 -1.84 1.10
CA LEU A 62 -10.64 -1.64 2.54
C LEU A 62 -9.70 -0.57 3.11
N PHE A 63 -8.51 -0.41 2.53
CA PHE A 63 -7.58 0.67 2.86
C PHE A 63 -8.16 2.03 2.47
N LEU A 64 -8.85 2.13 1.33
CA LEU A 64 -9.55 3.34 0.92
C LEU A 64 -10.68 3.71 1.91
N VAL A 65 -11.46 2.72 2.34
CA VAL A 65 -12.51 2.91 3.37
C VAL A 65 -11.91 3.41 4.69
N PHE A 66 -10.77 2.83 5.09
CA PHE A 66 -10.04 3.26 6.28
C PHE A 66 -9.57 4.70 6.16
N SER A 67 -8.95 5.04 5.02
CA SER A 67 -8.40 6.36 4.76
C SER A 67 -9.47 7.43 4.68
N ALA A 68 -10.63 7.13 4.08
CA ALA A 68 -11.79 8.01 4.08
C ALA A 68 -12.32 8.24 5.51
N THR A 69 -12.38 7.18 6.33
CA THR A 69 -12.79 7.27 7.74
C THR A 69 -11.80 8.11 8.56
N LEU A 70 -10.49 7.91 8.36
CA LEU A 70 -9.43 8.64 9.02
C LEU A 70 -9.48 10.12 8.61
N ALA A 71 -9.48 10.43 7.31
CA ALA A 71 -9.52 11.79 6.80
C ALA A 71 -10.76 12.54 7.29
N ALA A 72 -11.92 11.89 7.36
CA ALA A 72 -13.13 12.50 7.92
C ALA A 72 -13.01 12.84 9.42
N ARG A 73 -12.22 12.07 10.18
CA ARG A 73 -11.93 12.37 11.59
C ARG A 73 -10.92 13.52 11.72
N LEU A 74 -9.84 13.48 10.95
CA LEU A 74 -8.82 14.54 10.93
C LEU A 74 -9.44 15.88 10.56
N ARG A 75 -10.32 15.91 9.55
CA ARG A 75 -11.02 17.12 9.11
C ARG A 75 -11.89 17.77 10.19
N ARG A 76 -12.41 17.01 11.16
CA ARG A 76 -13.26 17.56 12.24
C ARG A 76 -12.48 18.38 13.27
N VAL A 77 -11.18 18.12 13.37
CA VAL A 77 -10.29 18.77 14.34
C VAL A 77 -9.28 19.70 13.66
N GLU A 78 -9.17 19.63 12.34
CA GLU A 78 -8.40 20.59 11.54
C GLU A 78 -9.07 21.97 11.50
N GLY A 79 -8.25 23.01 11.69
CA GLY A 79 -8.58 24.38 11.26
C GLY A 79 -8.10 24.68 9.82
N GLU A 80 -8.38 25.87 9.30
CA GLU A 80 -7.93 26.33 7.96
C GLU A 80 -6.43 26.72 7.94
N PRO A 81 -5.68 26.58 6.81
CA PRO A 81 -5.99 25.96 5.51
C PRO A 81 -4.98 24.87 5.08
N PHE A 82 -4.30 24.19 6.02
CA PHE A 82 -3.14 23.33 5.66
C PHE A 82 -3.53 22.04 4.89
N GLY A 83 -4.82 21.72 4.80
CA GLY A 83 -5.34 20.66 3.92
C GLY A 83 -4.80 19.25 4.21
N ALA A 84 -4.28 18.99 5.41
CA ALA A 84 -3.54 17.77 5.73
C ALA A 84 -4.44 16.51 5.70
N SER A 85 -5.71 16.61 6.11
CA SER A 85 -6.70 15.53 5.90
C SER A 85 -6.98 15.28 4.41
N GLY A 86 -6.94 16.33 3.59
CA GLY A 86 -7.04 16.25 2.14
C GLY A 86 -5.85 15.55 1.51
N LEU A 87 -4.62 15.93 1.92
CA LEU A 87 -3.38 15.27 1.49
C LEU A 87 -3.35 13.79 1.91
N CYS A 88 -3.79 13.50 3.13
CA CYS A 88 -3.92 12.13 3.63
C CYS A 88 -4.82 11.31 2.71
N LEU A 89 -6.04 11.78 2.43
CA LEU A 89 -6.98 11.07 1.55
C LEU A 89 -6.48 10.96 0.10
N ALA A 90 -5.93 12.04 -0.46
CA ALA A 90 -5.39 12.04 -1.82
C ALA A 90 -4.23 11.05 -1.96
N GLY A 91 -3.32 11.00 -0.99
CA GLY A 91 -2.24 10.02 -0.93
C GLY A 91 -2.77 8.58 -0.89
N ALA A 92 -3.80 8.32 -0.08
CA ALA A 92 -4.44 7.00 -0.06
C ALA A 92 -5.04 6.61 -1.41
N VAL A 93 -5.69 7.55 -2.12
CA VAL A 93 -6.22 7.29 -3.47
C VAL A 93 -5.10 6.93 -4.43
N VAL A 94 -4.01 7.69 -4.45
CA VAL A 94 -2.85 7.42 -5.31
C VAL A 94 -2.25 6.04 -5.00
N LEU A 95 -2.12 5.69 -3.72
CA LEU A 95 -1.64 4.38 -3.27
C LEU A 95 -2.58 3.25 -3.74
N VAL A 96 -3.89 3.41 -3.57
CA VAL A 96 -4.89 2.42 -3.98
C VAL A 96 -4.90 2.21 -5.48
N VAL A 97 -4.74 3.28 -6.27
CA VAL A 97 -4.56 3.18 -7.72
C VAL A 97 -3.29 2.39 -8.05
N GLY A 98 -2.16 2.70 -7.40
CA GLY A 98 -0.90 1.96 -7.59
C GLY A 98 -1.03 0.46 -7.28
N LEU A 99 -1.63 0.12 -6.14
CA LEU A 99 -1.91 -1.25 -5.73
C LEU A 99 -2.89 -1.95 -6.67
N GLY A 100 -3.93 -1.26 -7.13
CA GLY A 100 -4.93 -1.80 -8.04
C GLY A 100 -4.36 -2.13 -9.41
N VAL A 101 -3.51 -1.25 -9.96
CA VAL A 101 -2.79 -1.52 -11.22
C VAL A 101 -1.85 -2.71 -11.06
N TYR A 102 -1.08 -2.75 -9.97
CA TYR A 102 -0.18 -3.87 -9.66
C TYR A 102 -0.94 -5.20 -9.58
N ALA A 103 -2.00 -5.24 -8.76
CA ALA A 103 -2.84 -6.42 -8.60
C ALA A 103 -3.51 -6.88 -9.90
N GLY A 104 -4.04 -5.95 -10.69
CA GLY A 104 -4.65 -6.24 -11.98
C GLY A 104 -3.65 -6.82 -12.98
N LEU A 105 -2.42 -6.32 -12.97
CA LEU A 105 -1.36 -6.82 -13.84
C LEU A 105 -0.88 -8.21 -13.43
N SER A 106 -0.77 -8.50 -12.13
CA SER A 106 -0.48 -9.86 -11.65
C SER A 106 -1.54 -10.89 -12.08
N ILE A 107 -2.83 -10.51 -12.03
CA ILE A 107 -3.92 -11.34 -12.54
C ILE A 107 -3.80 -11.52 -14.05
N ALA A 108 -3.60 -10.44 -14.80
CA ALA A 108 -3.51 -10.46 -16.25
C ALA A 108 -2.33 -11.34 -16.73
N ILE A 109 -1.17 -11.23 -16.09
CA ILE A 109 0.01 -12.04 -16.43
C ILE A 109 -0.27 -13.52 -16.18
N ALA A 110 -0.89 -13.86 -15.04
CA ALA A 110 -1.24 -15.24 -14.73
C ALA A 110 -2.22 -15.85 -15.75
N ASP A 111 -3.14 -15.06 -16.28
CA ASP A 111 -4.13 -15.48 -17.28
C ASP A 111 -3.50 -15.72 -18.67
N VAL A 112 -2.59 -14.83 -19.08
CA VAL A 112 -2.01 -14.88 -20.43
C VAL A 112 -0.73 -15.71 -20.53
N ALA A 113 -0.12 -16.13 -19.41
CA ALA A 113 1.20 -16.77 -19.38
C ALA A 113 1.36 -17.99 -20.31
N GLY A 114 0.30 -18.78 -20.51
CA GLY A 114 0.29 -19.94 -21.41
C GLY A 114 -0.09 -19.63 -22.86
N HIS A 115 -0.45 -18.38 -23.16
CA HIS A 115 -1.08 -17.97 -24.42
C HIS A 115 -0.25 -16.96 -25.22
N VAL A 116 0.87 -16.48 -24.66
CA VAL A 116 1.72 -15.45 -25.28
C VAL A 116 3.16 -15.92 -25.40
N GLU A 117 3.90 -15.28 -26.31
CA GLU A 117 5.34 -15.52 -26.44
C GLU A 117 6.09 -15.13 -25.15
N GLY A 118 7.17 -15.86 -24.85
CA GLY A 118 7.94 -15.62 -23.62
C GLY A 118 8.57 -14.23 -23.53
N SER A 119 8.89 -13.59 -24.67
CA SER A 119 9.39 -12.21 -24.73
C SER A 119 8.32 -11.19 -24.30
N ALA A 120 7.07 -11.40 -24.74
CA ALA A 120 5.92 -10.60 -24.31
C ALA A 120 5.64 -10.80 -22.81
N LEU A 121 5.70 -12.04 -22.33
CA LEU A 121 5.55 -12.37 -20.92
C LEU A 121 6.64 -11.73 -20.06
N GLN A 122 7.90 -11.75 -20.52
CA GLN A 122 9.01 -11.08 -19.85
C GLN A 122 8.79 -9.57 -19.78
N THR A 123 8.37 -8.95 -20.88
CA THR A 123 8.08 -7.50 -20.93
C THR A 123 6.99 -7.13 -19.92
N LEU A 124 5.91 -7.91 -19.86
CA LEU A 124 4.85 -7.71 -18.88
C LEU A 124 5.38 -7.90 -17.45
N SER A 125 6.19 -8.92 -17.19
CA SER A 125 6.76 -9.17 -15.87
C SER A 125 7.70 -8.04 -15.42
N VAL A 126 8.53 -7.48 -16.31
CA VAL A 126 9.39 -6.31 -16.03
C VAL A 126 8.52 -5.10 -15.73
N LEU A 127 7.51 -4.84 -16.56
CA LEU A 127 6.58 -3.73 -16.36
C LEU A 127 5.85 -3.84 -15.02
N ALA A 128 5.47 -5.06 -14.64
CA ALA A 128 4.72 -5.39 -13.44
C ALA A 128 5.52 -5.51 -12.15
N ASN A 129 6.85 -5.65 -12.21
CA ASN A 129 7.65 -5.84 -11.01
C ASN A 129 8.72 -4.76 -10.81
N ASP A 130 9.14 -4.05 -11.86
CA ASP A 130 10.34 -3.18 -11.77
C ASP A 130 10.11 -1.69 -12.07
N SER A 131 9.04 -1.28 -12.75
CA SER A 131 9.12 -0.01 -13.53
C SER A 131 8.24 1.15 -13.06
N VAL A 132 6.92 1.01 -12.89
CA VAL A 132 6.03 2.20 -12.90
C VAL A 132 5.16 2.39 -11.65
N PHE A 133 4.56 1.32 -11.12
CA PHE A 133 3.62 1.42 -10.00
C PHE A 133 4.34 1.61 -8.65
N VAL A 134 5.63 1.28 -8.54
CA VAL A 134 6.47 1.61 -7.37
C VAL A 134 6.41 3.11 -7.07
N PHE A 135 6.41 3.97 -8.10
CA PHE A 135 6.29 5.42 -7.91
C PHE A 135 4.92 5.83 -7.36
N LEU A 136 3.82 5.24 -7.84
CA LEU A 136 2.48 5.54 -7.31
C LEU A 136 2.35 5.09 -5.86
N ILE A 137 2.85 3.90 -5.53
CA ILE A 137 2.86 3.37 -4.17
C ILE A 137 3.73 4.25 -3.26
N THR A 138 4.92 4.66 -3.71
CA THR A 138 5.82 5.57 -2.99
C THR A 138 5.18 6.94 -2.74
N ILE A 139 4.68 7.60 -3.79
CA ILE A 139 4.06 8.93 -3.69
C ILE A 139 2.81 8.85 -2.82
N GLY A 140 1.95 7.86 -3.05
CA GLY A 140 0.71 7.67 -2.31
C GLY A 140 0.94 7.40 -0.83
N THR A 141 1.86 6.48 -0.50
CA THR A 141 2.25 6.17 0.89
C THR A 141 2.82 7.40 1.60
N SER A 142 3.72 8.11 0.93
CA SER A 142 4.37 9.30 1.50
C SER A 142 3.37 10.43 1.73
N ALA A 143 2.52 10.74 0.74
CA ALA A 143 1.48 11.75 0.88
C ALA A 143 0.45 11.38 1.97
N PHE A 144 0.03 10.11 2.01
CA PHE A 144 -0.90 9.61 3.04
C PHE A 144 -0.35 9.85 4.45
N LEU A 145 0.89 9.42 4.69
CA LEU A 145 1.54 9.51 5.99
C LEU A 145 1.97 10.94 6.34
N LEU A 146 2.38 11.77 5.37
CA LEU A 146 2.65 13.19 5.60
C LEU A 146 1.38 13.94 6.02
N GLY A 147 0.26 13.70 5.33
CA GLY A 147 -1.04 14.26 5.72
C GLY A 147 -1.43 13.83 7.13
N ALA A 148 -1.32 12.53 7.44
CA ALA A 148 -1.60 12.01 8.76
C ALA A 148 -0.68 12.61 9.85
N ALA A 149 0.63 12.70 9.59
CA ALA A 149 1.61 13.28 10.49
C ALA A 149 1.31 14.76 10.78
N ALA A 150 1.06 15.54 9.73
CA ALA A 150 0.74 16.96 9.87
C ALA A 150 -0.52 17.16 10.72
N SER A 151 -1.60 16.42 10.48
CA SER A 151 -2.81 16.53 11.30
C SER A 151 -2.56 16.08 12.75
N VAL A 152 -1.84 14.97 12.99
CA VAL A 152 -1.60 14.45 14.35
C VAL A 152 -0.69 15.36 15.17
N LEU A 153 0.37 15.90 14.57
CA LEU A 153 1.33 16.76 15.28
C LEU A 153 0.78 18.16 15.57
N THR A 154 -0.21 18.62 14.81
CA THR A 154 -0.84 19.93 14.98
C THR A 154 -2.07 19.91 15.89
N THR A 155 -2.88 18.83 15.83
CA THR A 155 -4.17 18.76 16.53
C THR A 155 -4.19 17.83 17.75
N GLU A 156 -3.15 17.01 17.94
CA GLU A 156 -3.05 16.00 19.01
C GLU A 156 -4.22 14.99 19.06
N VAL A 157 -4.92 14.82 17.94
CA VAL A 157 -6.05 13.87 17.80
C VAL A 157 -5.66 12.41 18.07
N LEU A 158 -4.38 12.09 17.85
CA LEU A 158 -3.73 10.83 18.20
C LEU A 158 -2.47 11.12 19.03
N PRO A 159 -1.94 10.14 19.77
CA PRO A 159 -0.67 10.28 20.48
C PRO A 159 0.44 10.84 19.57
N ARG A 160 1.15 11.88 20.04
CA ARG A 160 2.17 12.61 19.24
C ARG A 160 3.25 11.71 18.63
N TRP A 161 3.61 10.61 19.32
CA TRP A 161 4.59 9.65 18.81
C TRP A 161 4.14 8.96 17.51
N LEU A 162 2.83 8.78 17.28
CA LEU A 162 2.31 8.26 16.01
C LEU A 162 2.45 9.27 14.87
N GLY A 163 2.37 10.57 15.18
CA GLY A 163 2.63 11.62 14.20
C GLY A 163 4.09 11.61 13.75
N TRP A 164 5.03 11.48 14.70
CA TRP A 164 6.45 11.34 14.39
C TRP A 164 6.77 10.05 13.65
N LEU A 165 6.15 8.93 14.03
CA LEU A 165 6.31 7.66 13.31
C LEU A 165 5.82 7.79 11.86
N ALA A 166 4.65 8.37 11.63
CA ALA A 166 4.15 8.63 10.28
C ALA A 166 5.11 9.51 9.47
N LEU A 167 5.63 10.58 10.07
CA LEU A 167 6.60 11.46 9.40
C LEU A 167 7.87 10.72 9.02
N LEU A 168 8.45 9.93 9.92
CA LEU A 168 9.66 9.14 9.64
C LEU A 168 9.42 8.15 8.51
N VAL A 169 8.33 7.39 8.56
CA VAL A 169 7.99 6.41 7.52
C VAL A 169 7.73 7.12 6.18
N ALA A 170 7.11 8.29 6.18
CA ALA A 170 6.88 9.06 4.97
C ALA A 170 8.18 9.57 4.34
N ILE A 171 9.12 10.07 5.15
CA ILE A 171 10.42 10.53 4.67
C ILE A 171 11.20 9.34 4.09
N VAL A 172 11.24 8.22 4.81
CA VAL A 172 11.91 7.00 4.35
C VAL A 172 11.27 6.47 3.05
N GLY A 173 9.94 6.48 2.97
CA GLY A 173 9.19 6.02 1.80
C GLY A 173 9.32 6.92 0.59
N ALA A 174 9.52 8.23 0.79
CA ALA A 174 9.70 9.20 -0.29
C ALA A 174 11.04 9.06 -1.00
N ILE A 175 12.01 8.37 -0.40
CA ILE A 175 13.32 8.16 -1.03
C ILE A 175 13.17 7.10 -2.12
N PRO A 176 13.42 7.44 -3.40
CA PRO A 176 13.32 6.48 -4.49
C PRO A 176 14.37 5.39 -4.29
N SER A 177 13.95 4.19 -3.91
CA SER A 177 14.87 3.12 -3.50
C SER A 177 15.83 2.72 -4.61
N HIS A 178 15.37 2.76 -5.87
CA HIS A 178 16.13 2.47 -7.09
C HIS A 178 17.19 3.53 -7.46
N VAL A 179 17.23 4.67 -6.78
CA VAL A 179 18.26 5.72 -7.01
C VAL A 179 19.45 5.54 -6.07
N LEU A 180 19.29 4.83 -4.95
CA LEU A 180 20.31 4.74 -3.91
C LEU A 180 21.38 3.67 -4.19
N GLY A 181 21.04 2.59 -4.91
CA GLY A 181 21.94 1.50 -5.22
C GLY A 181 22.34 0.66 -4.00
N GLY A 182 22.71 -0.60 -4.24
CA GLY A 182 23.29 -1.48 -3.22
C GLY A 182 22.29 -1.88 -2.12
N THR A 183 22.70 -1.87 -0.86
CA THR A 183 21.85 -2.35 0.27
C THR A 183 20.61 -1.50 0.53
N LEU A 184 20.52 -0.31 -0.05
CA LEU A 184 19.41 0.62 0.13
C LEU A 184 18.30 0.47 -0.93
N ASP A 185 18.49 -0.38 -1.94
CA ASP A 185 17.49 -0.66 -2.99
C ASP A 185 16.17 -1.22 -2.42
N HIS A 186 16.20 -1.75 -1.20
CA HIS A 186 15.04 -2.33 -0.51
C HIS A 186 14.42 -1.42 0.56
N ILE A 187 14.85 -0.16 0.68
CA ILE A 187 14.32 0.75 1.72
C ILE A 187 12.81 0.98 1.61
N GLY A 188 12.24 0.85 0.41
CA GLY A 188 10.81 0.89 0.17
C GLY A 188 10.02 -0.18 0.94
N ILE A 189 10.61 -1.37 1.15
CA ILE A 189 9.98 -2.45 1.95
C ILE A 189 9.82 -2.00 3.40
N ALA A 190 10.84 -1.34 3.96
CA ALA A 190 10.78 -0.82 5.33
C ALA A 190 9.71 0.26 5.47
N ALA A 191 9.58 1.15 4.47
CA ALA A 191 8.51 2.16 4.46
C ALA A 191 7.12 1.52 4.37
N PHE A 192 6.95 0.51 3.53
CA PHE A 192 5.67 -0.20 3.38
C PHE A 192 5.30 -1.00 4.64
N ALA A 193 6.28 -1.67 5.26
CA ALA A 193 6.10 -2.30 6.57
C ALA A 193 5.73 -1.26 7.64
N GLY A 194 6.38 -0.10 7.64
CA GLY A 194 6.07 1.03 8.50
C GLY A 194 4.62 1.52 8.33
N LEU A 195 4.15 1.66 7.08
CA LEU A 195 2.75 1.99 6.77
C LEU A 195 1.80 0.95 7.36
N GLY A 196 2.13 -0.34 7.20
CA GLY A 196 1.35 -1.45 7.75
C GLY A 196 1.24 -1.38 9.28
N VAL A 197 2.38 -1.29 9.97
CA VAL A 197 2.43 -1.16 11.44
C VAL A 197 1.67 0.06 11.91
N TRP A 198 1.88 1.21 11.27
CA TRP A 198 1.18 2.45 11.63
C TRP A 198 -0.34 2.31 11.47
N THR A 199 -0.79 1.78 10.34
CA THR A 199 -2.22 1.56 10.04
C THR A 199 -2.86 0.58 11.02
N LEU A 200 -2.18 -0.50 11.38
CA LEU A 200 -2.65 -1.47 12.37
C LEU A 200 -2.88 -0.80 13.73
N ILE A 201 -1.90 -0.02 14.21
CA ILE A 201 -1.99 0.66 15.50
C ILE A 201 -3.14 1.68 15.48
N VAL A 202 -3.22 2.52 14.45
CA VAL A 202 -4.27 3.54 14.33
C VAL A 202 -5.66 2.91 14.18
N GLY A 203 -5.79 1.86 13.37
CA GLY A 203 -7.05 1.14 13.20
C GLY A 203 -7.57 0.55 14.51
N VAL A 204 -6.69 -0.10 15.29
CA VAL A 204 -7.04 -0.64 16.61
C VAL A 204 -7.38 0.47 17.60
N LEU A 205 -6.57 1.52 17.70
CA LEU A 205 -6.82 2.65 18.62
C LEU A 205 -8.16 3.34 18.35
N LEU A 206 -8.46 3.61 17.07
CA LEU A 206 -9.73 4.22 16.68
C LEU A 206 -10.91 3.26 16.88
N GLY A 207 -10.71 1.96 16.66
CA GLY A 207 -11.69 0.92 16.92
C GLY A 207 -12.09 0.84 18.40
N VAL A 208 -11.11 0.83 19.31
CA VAL A 208 -11.35 0.77 20.77
C VAL A 208 -11.95 2.07 21.31
N ARG A 209 -11.50 3.23 20.82
CA ARG A 209 -12.07 4.53 21.26
C ARG A 209 -13.55 4.67 20.88
N SER A 210 -13.98 4.03 19.80
CA SER A 210 -15.38 4.07 19.36
C SER A 210 -16.35 3.21 20.18
N THR A 211 -15.86 2.36 21.08
CA THR A 211 -16.67 1.57 22.02
C THR A 211 -16.84 2.22 23.40
N ALA A 212 -16.04 3.25 23.71
CA ALA A 212 -16.02 3.91 25.03
C ALA A 212 -16.85 5.21 25.08
N ALA A 213 -17.44 5.63 23.97
CA ALA A 213 -18.33 6.79 23.84
C ALA A 213 -19.71 6.31 23.40
#